data_AF-A0A3A8JLR5-F1
#
_entry.id   AF-A0A3A8JLR5-F1
#
_cell.length_a   1.000
_cell.length_b   1.000
_cell.length_c   1.000
_cell.angle_alpha   90.00
_cell.angle_beta   90.00
_cell.angle_gamma   90.00
#
_symmetry.space_group_name_H-M   'P 1'
#
loop_
_entity.id
_entity.type
_entity.pdbx_description
1 polymer ?
#
loop_
_entity_poly.entity_id
_entity_poly.type
_entity_poly.pdbx_seq_one_letter_code
_entity_poly.pdbx_strand_id
1 'polypeptide(L)'
;MQQDGQLQIPLSSSEMEWLVDGNRDLMHMPPTRIVSPSGVAGILHAVRDTILNWALDLERRGILGEGMTFTQDERRSAANMTIHNYGAFIHGDNANMASADASPGATVTTAAGGAQVHQRLRTVIAAAQQQNEELGSALQALADAVVKSRDLPDEKKSEATEQLSFVAQQCALPEDKRQPRSVLKPLLSGLRETLGLSADVLQVWGVYGPTILAVLGVALS
;
A
#
# COMPACT_ATOMS: atom_id res chain seq x y z
N MET A 1 -19.57 -2.28 27.17
CA MET A 1 -20.20 -3.43 27.88
C MET A 1 -21.02 -4.19 26.85
N GLN A 2 -20.85 -5.51 26.76
CA GLN A 2 -21.64 -6.33 25.83
C GLN A 2 -23.08 -6.43 26.37
N GLN A 3 -24.03 -5.88 25.64
CA GLN A 3 -25.44 -6.26 25.76
C GLN A 3 -25.89 -6.69 24.35
N ASP A 4 -26.51 -7.87 24.27
CA ASP A 4 -27.10 -8.47 23.04
C ASP A 4 -26.18 -8.97 21.92
N GLY A 5 -25.04 -9.61 22.25
CA GLY A 5 -24.26 -10.39 21.26
C GLY A 5 -23.68 -9.59 20.09
N GLN A 6 -23.78 -8.26 20.16
CA GLN A 6 -23.26 -7.32 19.20
C GLN A 6 -22.00 -6.66 19.77
N LEU A 7 -20.96 -6.54 18.94
CA LEU A 7 -19.73 -5.88 19.36
C LEU A 7 -19.95 -4.37 19.30
N GLN A 8 -20.14 -3.76 20.47
CA GLN A 8 -20.24 -2.31 20.60
C GLN A 8 -18.84 -1.73 20.79
N ILE A 9 -18.46 -0.82 19.90
CA ILE A 9 -17.21 -0.06 20.01
C ILE A 9 -17.60 1.38 20.35
N PRO A 10 -17.16 1.93 21.49
CA PRO A 10 -17.43 3.33 21.80
C PRO A 10 -16.74 4.23 20.77
N LEU A 11 -17.40 5.32 20.41
CA LEU A 11 -16.79 6.37 19.58
C LEU A 11 -15.75 7.13 20.41
N SER A 12 -14.67 7.56 19.77
CA SER A 12 -13.69 8.45 20.39
C SER A 12 -14.28 9.84 20.64
N SER A 13 -13.65 10.61 21.52
CA SER A 13 -14.11 11.97 21.87
C SER A 13 -14.19 12.88 20.65
N SER A 14 -13.20 12.80 19.74
CA SER A 14 -13.17 13.61 18.51
C SER A 14 -14.27 13.20 17.50
N GLU A 15 -14.53 11.90 17.35
CA GLU A 15 -15.64 11.40 16.51
C GLU A 15 -17.01 11.84 17.06
N MET A 16 -17.16 11.80 18.38
CA MET A 16 -18.38 12.24 19.07
C MET A 16 -18.58 13.76 18.93
N GLU A 17 -17.53 14.56 19.11
CA GLU A 17 -17.56 16.02 18.92
C GLU A 17 -17.94 16.38 17.48
N TRP A 18 -17.35 15.69 16.49
CA TRP A 18 -17.68 15.89 15.08
C TRP A 18 -19.15 15.56 14.77
N LEU A 19 -19.68 14.44 15.31
CA LEU A 19 -21.09 14.07 15.14
C LEU A 19 -22.05 15.07 15.80
N VAL A 20 -21.70 15.56 17.00
CA VAL A 20 -22.50 16.52 17.75
C VAL A 20 -22.49 17.91 17.11
N ASP A 21 -21.38 18.32 16.49
CA ASP A 21 -21.30 19.56 15.71
C ASP A 21 -22.23 19.50 14.47
N GLY A 22 -22.29 18.34 13.82
CA GLY A 22 -23.20 18.10 12.70
C GLY A 22 -24.68 17.97 13.07
N ASN A 23 -25.00 17.51 14.29
CA ASN A 23 -26.37 17.45 14.80
C ASN A 23 -26.42 17.56 16.34
N ARG A 24 -26.86 18.72 16.83
CA ARG A 24 -26.91 19.05 18.27
C ARG A 24 -27.87 18.17 19.08
N ASP A 25 -28.85 17.53 18.45
CA ASP A 25 -29.78 16.62 19.12
C ASP A 25 -29.07 15.34 19.65
N LEU A 26 -27.89 15.02 19.10
CA LEU A 26 -27.06 13.89 19.54
C LEU A 26 -26.39 14.14 20.92
N MET A 27 -26.45 15.36 21.47
CA MET A 27 -25.98 15.65 22.84
C MET A 27 -26.77 14.89 23.91
N HIS A 28 -28.05 14.62 23.67
CA HIS A 28 -28.93 13.97 24.65
C HIS A 28 -29.03 12.45 24.45
N MET A 29 -28.54 11.96 23.31
CA MET A 29 -28.52 10.54 22.96
C MET A 29 -27.20 10.22 22.22
N PRO A 30 -26.13 9.88 22.94
CA PRO A 30 -24.84 9.62 22.31
C PRO A 30 -24.93 8.39 21.40
N PRO A 31 -24.55 8.50 20.13
CA PRO A 31 -24.57 7.37 19.22
C PRO A 31 -23.55 6.30 19.65
N THR A 32 -23.88 5.03 19.43
CA THR A 32 -22.97 3.90 19.69
C THR A 32 -22.68 3.17 18.39
N ARG A 33 -21.40 2.88 18.11
CA ARG A 33 -21.01 2.11 16.93
C ARG A 33 -21.18 0.62 17.23
N ILE A 34 -22.01 -0.02 16.42
CA ILE A 34 -22.27 -1.46 16.48
C ILE A 34 -21.56 -2.12 15.30
N VAL A 35 -20.73 -3.12 15.59
CA VAL A 35 -20.07 -3.95 14.59
C VAL A 35 -20.73 -5.31 14.55
N SER A 36 -21.08 -5.76 13.35
CA SER A 36 -21.68 -7.07 13.15
C SER A 36 -20.66 -8.19 13.47
N PRO A 37 -21.07 -9.24 14.20
CA PRO A 37 -20.18 -10.36 14.50
C PRO A 37 -19.75 -11.12 13.23
N SER A 38 -20.58 -11.11 12.18
CA SER A 38 -20.25 -11.66 10.86
C SER A 38 -19.09 -10.93 10.19
N GLY A 39 -18.96 -9.62 10.36
CA GLY A 39 -17.82 -8.85 9.84
C GLY A 39 -16.50 -9.28 10.46
N VAL A 40 -16.48 -9.46 11.79
CA VAL A 40 -15.29 -9.96 12.51
C VAL A 40 -14.97 -11.40 12.11
N ALA A 41 -15.99 -12.26 11.98
CA ALA A 41 -15.81 -13.63 11.50
C ALA A 41 -15.26 -13.66 10.06
N GLY A 42 -15.68 -12.73 9.20
CA GLY A 42 -15.16 -12.58 7.84
C GLY A 42 -13.68 -12.21 7.80
N ILE A 43 -13.22 -11.31 8.69
CA ILE A 43 -11.79 -10.98 8.84
C ILE A 43 -11.02 -12.23 9.24
N LEU A 44 -11.50 -12.97 10.24
CA LEU A 44 -10.84 -14.18 10.71
C LEU A 44 -10.79 -15.28 9.64
N HIS A 45 -11.84 -15.39 8.82
CA HIS A 45 -11.89 -16.29 7.67
C HIS A 45 -10.86 -15.89 6.61
N ALA A 46 -10.81 -14.60 6.24
CA ALA A 46 -9.86 -14.10 5.26
C ALA A 46 -8.39 -14.29 5.72
N VAL A 47 -8.11 -14.06 7.01
CA VAL A 47 -6.78 -14.33 7.59
C VAL A 47 -6.44 -15.81 7.52
N ARG A 48 -7.38 -16.70 7.88
CA ARG A 48 -7.20 -18.15 7.79
C ARG A 48 -6.92 -18.59 6.36
N ASP A 49 -7.71 -18.13 5.40
CA ASP A 49 -7.55 -18.47 3.99
C ASP A 49 -6.21 -17.98 3.45
N THR A 50 -5.77 -16.79 3.88
CA THR A 50 -4.49 -16.22 3.50
C THR A 50 -3.33 -17.07 4.00
N ILE A 51 -3.34 -17.44 5.29
CA ILE A 51 -2.32 -18.32 5.88
C ILE A 51 -2.33 -19.69 5.20
N LEU A 52 -3.51 -20.25 4.94
CA LEU A 52 -3.64 -21.54 4.25
C LEU A 52 -3.07 -21.48 2.83
N ASN A 53 -3.40 -20.43 2.06
CA ASN A 53 -2.87 -20.25 0.72
C ASN A 53 -1.35 -20.07 0.71
N TRP A 54 -0.78 -19.38 1.70
CA TRP A 54 0.67 -19.30 1.84
C TRP A 54 1.30 -20.64 2.18
N ALA A 55 0.72 -21.40 3.11
CA ALA A 55 1.19 -22.74 3.43
C ALA A 55 1.21 -23.66 2.19
N LEU A 56 0.14 -23.62 1.39
CA LEU A 56 0.04 -24.38 0.13
C LEU A 56 1.05 -23.90 -0.92
N ASP A 57 1.33 -22.60 -1.01
CA ASP A 57 2.30 -22.08 -1.98
C ASP A 57 3.75 -22.40 -1.57
N LEU A 58 4.04 -22.40 -0.27
CA LEU A 58 5.33 -22.86 0.27
C LEU A 58 5.53 -24.35 -0.03
N GLU A 59 4.52 -25.18 0.20
CA GLU A 59 4.56 -26.61 -0.10
C GLU A 59 4.83 -26.87 -1.59
N ARG A 60 4.10 -26.20 -2.49
CA ARG A 60 4.31 -26.32 -3.95
C ARG A 60 5.71 -25.95 -4.41
N ARG A 61 6.39 -25.06 -3.69
CA ARG A 61 7.77 -24.62 -3.97
C ARG A 61 8.83 -25.52 -3.33
N GLY A 62 8.41 -26.63 -2.70
CA GLY A 62 9.31 -27.56 -2.01
C GLY A 62 9.79 -27.06 -0.66
N ILE A 63 9.17 -26.00 -0.13
CA ILE A 63 9.47 -25.43 1.19
C ILE A 63 8.55 -26.10 2.21
N LEU A 64 8.86 -27.37 2.52
CA LEU A 64 8.10 -28.16 3.49
C LEU A 64 8.51 -27.86 4.94
N GLY A 65 9.76 -27.41 5.15
CA GLY A 65 10.36 -27.30 6.48
C GLY A 65 10.48 -28.67 7.16
N GLU A 66 11.54 -29.43 6.86
CA GLU A 66 11.82 -30.68 7.60
C GLU A 66 12.03 -30.37 9.10
N GLY A 67 11.19 -30.96 9.96
CA GLY A 67 11.34 -30.85 11.42
C GLY A 67 10.97 -29.48 12.02
N MET A 68 9.95 -28.79 11.48
CA MET A 68 9.46 -27.48 11.99
C MET A 68 10.47 -26.33 11.90
N THR A 69 11.56 -26.52 11.14
CA THR A 69 12.62 -25.54 11.02
C THR A 69 12.93 -25.31 9.54
N PHE A 70 12.81 -24.06 9.09
CA PHE A 70 13.19 -23.70 7.72
C PHE A 70 14.71 -23.63 7.60
N THR A 71 15.24 -24.27 6.58
CA THR A 71 16.65 -24.17 6.18
C THR A 71 16.98 -22.75 5.72
N GLN A 72 18.27 -22.41 5.67
CA GLN A 72 18.72 -21.07 5.28
C GLN A 72 18.36 -20.74 3.83
N ASP A 73 18.35 -21.73 2.94
CA ASP A 73 17.99 -21.57 1.54
C ASP A 73 16.48 -21.45 1.31
N GLU A 74 15.66 -22.14 2.10
CA GLU A 74 14.19 -21.97 2.10
C GLU A 74 13.80 -20.56 2.57
N ARG A 75 14.46 -20.04 3.62
CA ARG A 75 14.21 -18.67 4.10
C ARG A 75 14.59 -17.62 3.05
N ARG A 76 15.70 -17.80 2.33
CA ARG A 76 16.10 -16.91 1.23
C ARG A 76 15.10 -16.96 0.07
N SER A 77 14.57 -18.13 -0.23
CA SER A 77 13.57 -18.33 -1.29
C SER A 77 12.23 -17.69 -0.93
N ALA A 78 11.83 -17.74 0.34
CA ALA A 78 10.63 -17.09 0.86
C ALA A 78 10.78 -15.56 1.01
N ALA A 79 12.01 -15.04 1.19
CA ALA A 79 12.25 -13.60 1.35
C ALA A 79 11.90 -12.76 0.11
N ASN A 80 11.89 -13.36 -1.08
CA ASN A 80 11.48 -12.68 -2.31
C ASN A 80 9.97 -12.80 -2.60
N MET A 81 9.20 -13.36 -1.67
CA MET A 81 7.76 -13.49 -1.80
C MET A 81 7.10 -12.14 -1.52
N THR A 82 6.52 -11.52 -2.55
CA THR A 82 5.73 -10.30 -2.39
C THR A 82 4.35 -10.68 -1.86
N ILE A 83 4.09 -10.37 -0.60
CA ILE A 83 2.77 -10.54 0.01
C ILE A 83 1.87 -9.39 -0.46
N HIS A 84 0.92 -9.68 -1.35
CA HIS A 84 -0.08 -8.72 -1.79
C HIS A 84 -1.25 -8.67 -0.80
N ASN A 85 -1.13 -7.88 0.26
CA ASN A 85 -2.28 -7.55 1.11
C ASN A 85 -3.10 -6.45 0.42
N TYR A 86 -4.25 -6.81 -0.14
CA TYR A 86 -5.16 -5.87 -0.82
C TYR A 86 -6.01 -5.01 0.16
N GLY A 87 -5.66 -4.99 1.46
CA GLY A 87 -6.37 -4.23 2.48
C GLY A 87 -6.07 -2.72 2.49
N ALA A 88 -5.05 -2.26 1.76
CA ALA A 88 -4.58 -0.87 1.80
C ALA A 88 -5.45 0.15 1.03
N PHE A 89 -6.52 -0.28 0.37
CA PHE A 89 -7.39 0.60 -0.44
C PHE A 89 -8.65 1.08 0.30
N ILE A 90 -8.85 0.68 1.56
CA ILE A 90 -9.91 1.22 2.42
C ILE A 90 -9.28 2.28 3.31
N HIS A 91 -9.41 3.53 2.88
CA HIS A 91 -9.15 4.78 3.61
C HIS A 91 -8.88 4.64 5.12
N GLY A 92 -7.72 5.11 5.55
CA GLY A 92 -7.48 5.60 6.91
C GLY A 92 -6.55 4.73 7.76
N ASP A 93 -5.28 5.15 7.78
CA ASP A 93 -4.34 5.01 8.90
C ASP A 93 -3.90 3.59 9.31
N ASN A 94 -2.77 3.13 8.74
CA ASN A 94 -2.05 1.95 9.22
C ASN A 94 -0.66 1.84 8.58
N ALA A 95 0.24 2.77 8.95
CA ALA A 95 1.68 2.55 8.88
C ALA A 95 2.09 1.47 9.89
N ASN A 96 1.86 0.20 9.55
CA ASN A 96 2.54 -0.94 10.15
C ASN A 96 2.21 -2.21 9.36
N MET A 97 2.98 -2.47 8.32
CA MET A 97 3.20 -3.83 7.87
C MET A 97 4.69 -4.14 7.90
N ALA A 98 4.99 -5.06 8.80
CA ALA A 98 6.31 -5.59 9.11
C ALA A 98 7.11 -6.00 7.87
N SER A 99 8.30 -5.43 7.74
CA SER A 99 9.45 -6.13 7.18
C SER A 99 10.34 -6.53 8.36
N ALA A 100 10.34 -7.83 8.68
CA ALA A 100 11.36 -8.42 9.52
C ALA A 100 12.70 -8.32 8.78
N ASP A 101 13.51 -7.32 9.12
CA ASP A 101 14.88 -7.20 8.65
C ASP A 101 15.81 -7.95 9.62
N ALA A 102 16.68 -8.77 9.04
CA ALA A 102 17.57 -9.67 9.73
C ALA A 102 18.92 -8.99 9.98
N SER A 103 19.24 -8.68 11.24
CA SER A 103 20.60 -8.61 11.77
C SER A 103 20.58 -8.59 13.32
N PRO A 104 21.26 -9.51 14.03
CA PRO A 104 21.35 -9.47 15.48
C PRO A 104 22.18 -8.26 15.91
N GLY A 105 21.53 -7.23 16.46
CA GLY A 105 22.19 -6.08 17.09
C GLY A 105 21.92 -4.70 16.48
N ALA A 106 21.07 -4.56 15.46
CA ALA A 106 20.70 -3.24 14.95
C ALA A 106 19.64 -2.60 15.86
N THR A 107 20.05 -1.58 16.62
CA THR A 107 19.16 -0.64 17.30
C THR A 107 18.11 -0.12 16.31
N VAL A 108 16.84 -0.44 16.56
CA VAL A 108 15.68 0.06 15.81
C VAL A 108 15.65 1.58 15.94
N THR A 109 16.23 2.26 14.95
CA THR A 109 16.02 3.70 14.75
C THR A 109 14.92 3.84 13.72
N THR A 110 13.85 4.50 14.11
CA THR A 110 12.58 4.75 13.42
C THR A 110 12.69 5.58 12.12
N ALA A 111 13.86 5.58 11.45
CA ALA A 111 14.13 6.30 10.22
C ALA A 111 14.16 5.40 8.95
N ALA A 112 13.91 4.10 9.08
CA ALA A 112 14.17 3.12 8.02
C ALA A 112 13.08 2.99 6.92
N GLY A 113 11.84 3.44 7.17
CA GLY A 113 10.73 3.26 6.21
C GLY A 113 10.92 4.01 4.89
N GLY A 114 11.20 5.31 4.95
CA GLY A 114 11.41 6.14 3.75
C GLY A 114 12.63 5.71 2.93
N ALA A 115 13.74 5.38 3.60
CA ALA A 115 14.97 4.94 2.94
C ALA A 115 14.79 3.63 2.15
N GLN A 116 14.03 2.67 2.70
CA GLN A 116 13.73 1.41 2.01
C GLN A 116 12.79 1.58 0.81
N VAL A 117 11.78 2.45 0.92
CA VAL A 117 10.87 2.77 -0.21
C VAL A 117 11.63 3.45 -1.34
N HIS A 118 12.50 4.43 -1.04
CA HIS A 118 13.32 5.08 -2.07
C HIS A 118 14.28 4.10 -2.76
N GLN A 119 14.87 3.16 -2.02
CA GLN A 119 15.77 2.16 -2.61
C GLN A 119 15.02 1.17 -3.51
N ARG A 120 13.83 0.72 -3.08
CA ARG A 120 12.94 -0.12 -3.91
C ARG A 120 12.51 0.61 -5.17
N LEU A 121 12.02 1.84 -5.05
CA LEU A 121 11.60 2.66 -6.17
C LEU A 121 12.73 2.79 -7.21
N ARG A 122 13.96 3.10 -6.78
CA ARG A 122 15.12 3.17 -7.68
C ARG A 122 15.40 1.85 -8.41
N THR A 123 15.31 0.73 -7.70
CA THR A 123 15.57 -0.60 -8.27
C THR A 123 14.54 -0.94 -9.34
N VAL A 124 13.27 -0.64 -9.07
CA VAL A 124 12.16 -0.92 -9.98
C VAL A 124 12.16 0.02 -11.19
N ILE A 125 12.52 1.30 -10.99
CA ILE A 125 12.73 2.25 -12.09
C ILE A 125 13.86 1.76 -13.00
N ALA A 126 14.98 1.29 -12.45
CA ALA A 126 16.07 0.74 -13.25
C ALA A 126 15.64 -0.51 -14.05
N ALA A 127 14.82 -1.38 -13.46
CA ALA A 127 14.24 -2.52 -14.18
C ALA A 127 13.29 -2.07 -15.31
N ALA A 128 12.50 -1.03 -15.07
CA ALA A 128 11.60 -0.45 -16.07
C ALA A 128 12.36 0.27 -17.20
N GLN A 129 13.48 0.94 -16.88
CA GLN A 129 14.41 1.55 -17.87
C GLN A 129 14.93 0.52 -18.87
N GLN A 130 15.24 -0.71 -18.42
CA GLN A 130 15.71 -1.76 -19.32
C GLN A 130 14.67 -2.20 -20.35
N GLN A 131 13.38 -2.01 -20.06
CA GLN A 131 12.29 -2.34 -20.98
C GLN A 131 11.94 -1.16 -21.88
N ASN A 132 11.95 0.05 -21.32
CA ASN A 132 11.66 1.28 -22.03
C ASN A 132 12.37 2.46 -21.34
N GLU A 133 13.40 3.00 -22.00
CA GLU A 133 14.19 4.13 -21.49
C GLU A 133 13.35 5.38 -21.21
N GLU A 134 12.34 5.64 -22.04
CA GLU A 134 11.43 6.78 -21.90
C GLU A 134 10.53 6.64 -20.67
N LEU A 135 10.01 5.43 -20.42
CA LEU A 135 9.20 5.15 -19.23
C LEU A 135 10.03 5.21 -17.95
N GLY A 136 11.25 4.68 -17.99
CA GLY A 136 12.14 4.75 -16.86
C GLY A 136 12.58 6.18 -16.52
N SER A 137 12.77 7.01 -17.55
CA SER A 137 13.03 8.45 -17.38
C SER A 137 11.80 9.18 -16.82
N ALA A 138 10.60 8.84 -17.29
CA ALA A 138 9.33 9.36 -16.80
C ALA A 138 9.11 9.08 -15.30
N LEU A 139 9.30 7.83 -14.87
CA LEU A 139 9.17 7.43 -13.47
C LEU A 139 10.23 8.08 -12.59
N GLN A 140 11.47 8.19 -13.07
CA GLN A 140 12.55 8.86 -12.35
C GLN A 140 12.27 10.36 -12.18
N ALA A 141 11.80 11.04 -13.23
CA ALA A 141 11.45 12.44 -13.19
C ALA A 141 10.32 12.72 -12.19
N LEU A 142 9.29 11.87 -12.15
CA LEU A 142 8.22 11.96 -11.17
C LEU A 142 8.70 11.70 -9.74
N ALA A 143 9.53 10.68 -9.54
CA ALA A 143 10.08 10.36 -8.22
C ALA A 143 10.90 11.54 -7.67
N ASP A 144 11.77 12.11 -8.50
CA ASP A 144 12.59 13.26 -8.12
C ASP A 144 11.74 14.51 -7.87
N ALA A 145 10.67 14.71 -8.65
CA ALA A 145 9.74 15.82 -8.43
C ALA A 145 9.03 15.71 -7.08
N VAL A 146 8.48 14.53 -6.74
CA VAL A 146 7.81 14.29 -5.46
C VAL A 146 8.76 14.53 -4.28
N VAL A 147 9.99 14.03 -4.36
CA VAL A 147 10.99 14.18 -3.29
C VAL A 147 11.44 15.63 -3.12
N LYS A 148 11.63 16.36 -4.22
CA LYS A 148 12.10 17.75 -4.20
C LYS A 148 10.99 18.78 -3.99
N SER A 149 9.73 18.37 -4.13
CA SER A 149 8.60 19.27 -3.97
C SER A 149 8.59 19.90 -2.58
N ARG A 150 8.44 21.22 -2.55
CA ARG A 150 8.36 21.99 -1.29
C ARG A 150 6.93 22.15 -0.82
N ASP A 151 5.98 22.00 -1.75
CA ASP A 151 4.56 22.27 -1.53
C ASP A 151 3.78 21.03 -1.09
N LEU A 152 4.33 19.83 -1.31
CA LEU A 152 3.74 18.58 -0.82
C LEU A 152 4.05 18.35 0.67
N PRO A 153 3.05 18.05 1.52
CA PRO A 153 3.27 17.56 2.88
C PRO A 153 4.04 16.24 2.90
N ASP A 154 4.86 16.01 3.94
CA ASP A 154 5.72 14.81 4.00
C ASP A 154 4.93 13.49 4.01
N GLU A 155 3.74 13.47 4.63
CA GLU A 155 2.81 12.33 4.57
C GLU A 155 2.38 12.03 3.13
N LYS A 156 2.05 13.08 2.36
CA LYS A 156 1.65 12.97 0.96
C LYS A 156 2.81 12.62 0.03
N LYS A 157 4.04 13.02 0.37
CA LYS A 157 5.25 12.55 -0.34
C LYS A 157 5.47 11.07 -0.12
N SER A 158 5.34 10.61 1.13
CA SER A 158 5.46 9.18 1.44
C SER A 158 4.39 8.37 0.69
N GLU A 159 3.14 8.82 0.71
CA GLU A 159 2.03 8.19 -0.02
C GLU A 159 2.29 8.16 -1.53
N ALA A 160 2.67 9.30 -2.12
CA ALA A 160 2.95 9.40 -3.55
C ALA A 160 4.14 8.53 -3.98
N THR A 161 5.20 8.46 -3.18
CA THR A 161 6.36 7.61 -3.49
C THR A 161 6.05 6.13 -3.40
N GLU A 162 5.18 5.71 -2.47
CA GLU A 162 4.73 4.33 -2.37
C GLU A 162 3.82 3.94 -3.55
N GLN A 163 2.85 4.80 -3.89
CA GLN A 163 2.00 4.63 -5.07
C GLN A 163 2.83 4.59 -6.36
N LEU A 164 3.83 5.47 -6.50
CA LEU A 164 4.73 5.49 -7.65
C LEU A 164 5.61 4.23 -7.73
N SER A 165 6.06 3.70 -6.59
CA SER A 165 6.82 2.45 -6.53
C SER A 165 5.99 1.27 -7.04
N PHE A 166 4.72 1.20 -6.65
CA PHE A 166 3.81 0.19 -7.18
C PHE A 166 3.58 0.37 -8.69
N VAL A 167 3.32 1.59 -9.15
CA VAL A 167 3.14 1.90 -10.58
C VAL A 167 4.38 1.48 -11.37
N ALA A 168 5.58 1.80 -10.89
CA ALA A 168 6.84 1.39 -11.51
C ALA A 168 6.95 -0.15 -11.60
N GLN A 169 6.51 -0.87 -10.56
CA GLN A 169 6.52 -2.34 -10.54
C GLN A 169 5.59 -2.91 -11.59
N GLN A 170 4.40 -2.33 -11.74
CA GLN A 170 3.44 -2.72 -12.77
C GLN A 170 3.96 -2.44 -14.17
N CYS A 171 4.72 -1.35 -14.35
CA CYS A 171 5.36 -1.06 -15.63
C CYS A 171 6.47 -2.06 -15.98
N ALA A 172 7.22 -2.55 -14.98
CA ALA A 172 8.28 -3.55 -15.15
C ALA A 172 7.75 -4.98 -15.35
N LEU A 173 6.46 -5.23 -15.12
CA LEU A 173 5.84 -6.54 -15.36
C LEU A 173 5.38 -6.70 -16.82
N PRO A 174 5.46 -7.92 -17.39
CA PRO A 174 4.82 -8.25 -18.66
C PRO A 174 3.29 -8.06 -18.58
N GLU A 175 2.64 -7.74 -19.71
CA GLU A 175 1.21 -7.38 -19.75
C GLU A 175 0.28 -8.43 -19.10
N ASP A 176 0.59 -9.72 -19.24
CA ASP A 176 -0.19 -10.84 -18.68
C ASP A 176 -0.04 -11.00 -17.15
N LYS A 177 1.01 -10.42 -16.55
CA LYS A 177 1.30 -10.49 -15.12
C LYS A 177 0.93 -9.22 -14.36
N ARG A 178 0.46 -8.19 -15.07
CA ARG A 178 0.04 -6.93 -14.46
C ARG A 178 -1.27 -7.08 -13.71
N GLN A 179 -1.46 -6.21 -12.73
CA GLN A 179 -2.72 -6.07 -12.02
C GLN A 179 -3.83 -5.60 -12.97
N PRO A 180 -5.09 -6.01 -12.74
CA PRO A 180 -6.17 -5.68 -13.65
C PRO A 180 -6.43 -4.16 -13.65
N ARG A 181 -6.97 -3.67 -14.77
CA ARG A 181 -7.28 -2.24 -14.96
C ARG A 181 -8.22 -1.67 -13.88
N SER A 182 -9.05 -2.52 -13.27
CA SER A 182 -9.91 -2.16 -12.13
C SER A 182 -9.14 -1.77 -10.87
N VAL A 183 -7.90 -2.24 -10.71
CA VAL A 183 -6.99 -1.86 -9.61
C VAL A 183 -6.08 -0.71 -10.02
N LEU A 184 -5.56 -0.75 -11.25
CA LEU A 184 -4.64 0.29 -11.74
C LEU A 184 -5.32 1.66 -11.90
N LYS A 185 -6.58 1.71 -12.35
CA LYS A 185 -7.31 2.98 -12.56
C LYS A 185 -7.50 3.78 -11.27
N PRO A 186 -8.07 3.23 -10.19
CA PRO A 186 -8.21 3.96 -8.92
C PRO A 186 -6.87 4.42 -8.37
N LEU A 187 -5.84 3.57 -8.44
CA LEU A 187 -4.50 3.91 -7.96
C LEU A 187 -3.90 5.09 -8.73
N LEU A 188 -3.96 5.08 -10.06
CA LEU A 188 -3.43 6.16 -10.89
C LEU A 188 -4.24 7.46 -10.75
N SER A 189 -5.54 7.35 -10.50
CA SER A 189 -6.39 8.51 -10.21
C SER A 189 -6.02 9.13 -8.85
N GLY A 190 -5.87 8.31 -7.81
CA GLY A 190 -5.46 8.76 -6.49
C GLY A 190 -4.05 9.36 -6.49
N LEU A 191 -3.11 8.74 -7.21
CA LEU A 191 -1.78 9.30 -7.41
C LEU A 191 -1.86 10.68 -8.06
N ARG A 192 -2.59 10.83 -9.18
CA ARG A 192 -2.76 12.13 -9.85
C ARG A 192 -3.35 13.19 -8.91
N GLU A 193 -4.31 12.82 -8.07
CA GLU A 193 -4.91 13.73 -7.08
C GLU A 193 -3.89 14.19 -6.04
N THR A 194 -3.11 13.26 -5.49
CA THR A 194 -2.02 13.58 -4.55
C THR A 194 -0.93 14.43 -5.19
N LEU A 195 -0.54 14.13 -6.44
CA LEU A 195 0.42 14.94 -7.19
C LEU A 195 -0.13 16.33 -7.52
N GLY A 196 -1.45 16.45 -7.69
CA GLY A 196 -2.15 17.71 -7.96
C GLY A 196 -2.12 18.72 -6.81
N LEU A 197 -1.70 18.30 -5.61
CA LEU A 197 -1.50 19.20 -4.46
C LEU A 197 -0.28 20.13 -4.64
N SER A 198 0.58 19.85 -5.63
CA SER A 198 1.79 20.62 -5.94
C SER A 198 1.82 20.94 -7.43
N ALA A 199 1.97 22.22 -7.76
CA ALA A 199 2.01 22.66 -9.16
C ALA A 199 3.25 22.14 -9.90
N ASP A 200 4.41 22.09 -9.22
CA ASP A 200 5.67 21.59 -9.76
C ASP A 200 5.59 20.09 -10.09
N VAL A 201 5.00 19.28 -9.22
CA VAL A 201 4.86 17.84 -9.47
C VAL A 201 3.76 17.55 -10.49
N LEU A 202 2.65 18.29 -10.45
CA LEU A 202 1.58 18.19 -11.45
C LEU A 202 2.09 18.56 -12.86
N GLN A 203 2.99 19.52 -12.99
CA GLN A 203 3.61 19.85 -14.27
C GLN A 203 4.42 18.67 -14.82
N VAL A 204 5.22 18.00 -13.98
CA VAL A 204 5.98 16.81 -14.37
C VAL A 204 5.03 15.67 -14.75
N TRP A 205 3.94 15.48 -14.01
CA TRP A 205 2.88 14.53 -14.37
C TRP A 205 2.21 14.86 -15.71
N GLY A 206 1.99 16.14 -16.03
CA GLY A 206 1.43 16.54 -17.31
C GLY A 206 2.30 16.15 -18.51
N VAL A 207 3.63 16.15 -18.33
CA VAL A 207 4.59 15.76 -19.37
C VAL A 207 4.70 14.23 -19.51
N TYR A 208 4.82 13.51 -18.39
CA TYR A 208 5.19 12.09 -18.38
C TYR A 208 4.04 11.13 -18.06
N GLY A 209 2.95 11.62 -17.48
CA GLY A 209 1.76 10.85 -17.15
C GLY A 209 1.16 10.11 -18.35
N PRO A 210 1.00 10.74 -19.53
CA PRO A 210 0.49 10.04 -20.72
C PRO A 210 1.31 8.81 -21.12
N THR A 211 2.64 8.87 -21.01
CA THR A 211 3.54 7.75 -21.31
C THR A 211 3.32 6.57 -20.35
N ILE A 212 3.20 6.86 -19.05
CA ILE A 212 2.93 5.84 -18.01
C ILE A 212 1.56 5.20 -18.22
N LEU A 213 0.54 6.01 -18.51
CA LEU A 213 -0.81 5.57 -18.78
C LEU A 213 -0.90 4.68 -20.03
N ALA A 214 -0.19 5.06 -21.10
CA ALA A 214 -0.11 4.30 -22.33
C ALA A 214 0.52 2.92 -22.09
N VAL A 215 1.64 2.84 -21.36
CA VAL A 215 2.27 1.55 -21.06
C VAL A 215 1.37 0.66 -20.21
N LEU A 216 0.64 1.22 -19.25
CA LEU A 216 -0.28 0.46 -18.40
C LEU A 216 -1.62 0.14 -19.10
N GLY A 217 -1.87 0.67 -20.29
CA GLY A 217 -3.13 0.50 -21.02
C GLY A 217 -4.32 1.08 -20.26
N VAL A 218 -4.10 2.15 -19.49
CA VAL A 218 -5.11 2.80 -18.64
C VAL A 218 -5.41 4.20 -19.18
N ALA A 219 -6.69 4.52 -19.35
CA ALA A 219 -7.16 5.89 -19.59
C ALA A 219 -7.75 6.46 -18.30
N LEU A 220 -7.25 7.62 -17.86
CA LEU A 220 -7.87 8.45 -16.83
C LEU A 220 -8.83 9.41 -17.53
N SER A 221 -10.12 9.28 -17.26
CA SER A 221 -11.16 10.23 -17.66
C SER A 221 -11.23 11.40 -16.68
#